data_AF-A0AA38GYZ7-F1
#
_entry.id   AF-A0AA38GYZ7-F1
#
_cell.length_a   1.000
_cell.length_b   1.000
_cell.length_c   1.000
_cell.angle_alpha   90.00
_cell.angle_beta   90.00
_cell.angle_gamma   90.00
#
_symmetry.space_group_name_H-M   'P 1'
#
loop_
_entity.id
_entity.type
_entity.pdbx_description
1 polymer ?
#
loop_
_entity_poly.entity_id
_entity_poly.type
_entity_poly.pdbx_seq_one_letter_code
_entity_poly.pdbx_strand_id
1 'polypeptide(L)'
;TTKRKGWVNHGIENAESIADHMYRMAAMALIVVDLPGINRDRCVKMTIVHDIAEAIVGDITPSDGIPKEEKSRREKKALDEMCGILGGGSRAEEIRDLWNEYENNSSPEANLVKDFDKVELILQASEYEIEHGRVLDEFFESIK
;
A
#
# COMPACT_ATOMS: atom_id res chain seq x y z
N THR A 1 -11.40 -4.19 10.71
CA THR A 1 -10.40 -4.12 9.62
C THR A 1 -9.13 -3.50 10.19
N THR A 2 -7.96 -3.81 9.66
CA THR A 2 -6.69 -3.24 10.13
C THR A 2 -6.64 -1.76 9.75
N LYS A 3 -6.48 -0.89 10.75
CA LYS A 3 -6.44 0.56 10.56
C LYS A 3 -5.03 1.00 10.16
N ARG A 4 -4.95 2.01 9.28
CA ARG A 4 -3.69 2.66 8.91
C ARG A 4 -3.11 3.35 10.15
N LYS A 5 -2.01 2.80 10.64
CA LYS A 5 -1.42 3.09 11.94
C LYS A 5 -0.83 4.49 12.00
N GLY A 6 -0.36 5.02 10.87
CA GLY A 6 0.10 6.42 10.76
C GLY A 6 -0.95 7.40 11.30
N TRP A 7 -2.21 7.26 10.89
CA TRP A 7 -3.31 8.12 11.34
C TRP A 7 -3.70 7.89 12.79
N VAL A 8 -3.73 6.63 13.24
CA VAL A 8 -4.03 6.27 14.63
C VAL A 8 -3.00 6.90 15.59
N ASN A 9 -1.72 6.85 15.23
CA ASN A 9 -0.65 7.48 16.00
C ASN A 9 -0.81 9.01 16.11
N HIS A 10 -1.50 9.64 15.15
CA HIS A 10 -1.82 11.07 15.12
C HIS A 10 -3.17 11.41 15.75
N GLY A 11 -3.83 10.44 16.40
CA GLY A 11 -5.09 10.66 17.09
C GLY A 11 -6.27 10.95 16.16
N ILE A 12 -6.21 10.46 14.92
CA ILE A 12 -7.37 10.44 14.02
C ILE A 12 -8.33 9.34 14.47
N GLU A 13 -9.47 9.76 15.01
CA GLU A 13 -10.56 8.86 15.36
C GLU A 13 -11.23 8.34 14.08
N ASN A 14 -11.58 7.05 14.03
CA ASN A 14 -12.14 6.40 12.84
C ASN A 14 -11.26 6.47 11.57
N ALA A 15 -9.93 6.52 11.74
CA ALA A 15 -8.97 6.40 10.66
C ALA A 15 -9.34 5.31 9.63
N GLU A 16 -8.99 5.54 8.36
CA GLU A 16 -9.17 4.59 7.28
C GLU A 16 -8.50 3.24 7.58
N SER A 17 -9.00 2.19 6.92
CA SER A 17 -8.34 0.89 6.91
C SER A 17 -7.38 0.75 5.74
N ILE A 18 -6.45 -0.20 5.83
CA ILE A 18 -5.51 -0.53 4.74
C ILE A 18 -6.27 -0.91 3.46
N ALA A 19 -7.47 -1.51 3.60
CA ALA A 19 -8.32 -1.82 2.46
C ALA A 19 -8.96 -0.56 1.82
N ASP A 20 -9.27 0.48 2.60
CA ASP A 20 -9.79 1.75 2.07
C ASP A 20 -8.71 2.46 1.24
N HIS A 21 -7.49 2.50 1.77
CA HIS A 21 -6.29 2.97 1.08
C HIS A 21 -6.06 2.25 -0.26
N MET A 22 -5.97 0.92 -0.24
CA MET A 22 -5.80 0.11 -1.45
C MET A 22 -6.96 0.29 -2.45
N TYR A 23 -8.19 0.47 -1.96
CA TYR A 23 -9.35 0.72 -2.81
C TYR A 23 -9.22 2.05 -3.56
N ARG A 24 -8.84 3.14 -2.88
CA ARG A 24 -8.67 4.44 -3.54
C ARG A 24 -7.50 4.42 -4.51
N MET A 25 -6.40 3.73 -4.19
CA MET A 25 -5.30 3.51 -5.14
C MET A 25 -5.76 2.73 -6.39
N ALA A 26 -6.57 1.68 -6.22
CA ALA A 26 -7.13 0.94 -7.36
C ALA A 26 -8.03 1.84 -8.22
N ALA A 27 -8.83 2.71 -7.60
CA ALA A 27 -9.62 3.71 -8.32
C ALA A 27 -8.73 4.70 -9.10
N MET A 28 -7.63 5.16 -8.51
CA MET A 28 -6.64 6.01 -9.19
C MET A 28 -6.03 5.29 -10.41
N ALA A 29 -5.65 4.02 -10.26
CA ALA A 29 -5.15 3.20 -11.36
C ALA A 29 -6.20 2.97 -12.46
N LEU A 30 -7.50 2.94 -12.14
CA LEU A 30 -8.58 2.81 -13.13
C LEU A 30 -8.80 4.09 -13.94
N ILE A 31 -8.68 5.27 -13.30
CA ILE A 31 -8.99 6.57 -13.94
C ILE A 31 -7.78 7.25 -14.57
N VAL A 32 -6.56 6.78 -14.29
CA VAL A 32 -5.35 7.32 -14.91
C VAL A 32 -5.44 7.17 -16.43
N VAL A 33 -4.99 8.21 -17.14
CA VAL A 33 -4.85 8.16 -18.60
C VAL A 33 -3.90 7.02 -18.99
N ASP A 34 -4.17 6.38 -20.13
CA ASP A 34 -3.27 5.35 -20.65
C ASP A 34 -1.88 5.93 -20.91
N LEU A 35 -0.87 5.40 -20.24
CA LEU A 35 0.51 5.82 -20.37
C LEU A 35 1.26 4.84 -21.31
N PRO A 36 2.04 5.33 -22.29
CA PRO A 36 2.78 4.47 -23.19
C PRO A 36 3.71 3.51 -22.45
N GLY A 37 3.59 2.21 -22.75
CA GLY A 37 4.44 1.18 -22.15
C GLY A 37 4.05 0.76 -20.73
N ILE A 38 2.91 1.22 -20.21
CA ILE A 38 2.38 0.83 -18.88
C ILE A 38 1.10 0.01 -19.06
N ASN A 39 1.04 -1.15 -18.39
CA ASN A 39 -0.15 -1.99 -18.35
C ASN A 39 -1.05 -1.60 -17.16
N ARG A 40 -2.14 -0.88 -17.43
CA ARG A 40 -3.11 -0.45 -16.41
C ARG A 40 -3.72 -1.60 -15.61
N ASP A 41 -4.06 -2.71 -16.24
CA ASP A 41 -4.65 -3.86 -15.54
C ASP A 41 -3.66 -4.45 -14.52
N ARG A 42 -2.37 -4.43 -14.86
CA ARG A 42 -1.30 -4.84 -13.93
C ARG A 42 -1.19 -3.86 -12.76
N CYS A 43 -1.25 -2.55 -13.01
CA CYS A 43 -1.28 -1.53 -11.94
C CYS A 43 -2.46 -1.74 -10.99
N VAL A 44 -3.68 -1.95 -11.51
CA VAL A 44 -4.86 -2.22 -10.67
C VAL A 44 -4.65 -3.47 -9.82
N LYS A 45 -4.19 -4.57 -10.40
CA LYS A 45 -3.90 -5.79 -9.63
C LYS A 45 -2.85 -5.55 -8.55
N MET A 46 -1.81 -4.79 -8.85
CA MET A 46 -0.75 -4.48 -7.90
C MET A 46 -1.24 -3.63 -6.74
N THR A 47 -2.07 -2.60 -6.99
CA THR A 47 -2.67 -1.77 -5.91
C THR A 47 -3.47 -2.60 -4.90
N ILE A 48 -4.16 -3.66 -5.36
CA ILE A 48 -4.96 -4.56 -4.52
C ILE A 48 -4.08 -5.53 -3.69
N VAL A 49 -2.85 -5.79 -4.13
CA VAL A 49 -1.98 -6.83 -3.56
C VAL A 49 -0.85 -6.26 -2.70
N HIS A 50 -0.41 -5.02 -2.95
CA HIS A 50 0.85 -4.52 -2.40
C HIS A 50 0.94 -4.57 -0.86
N ASP A 51 -0.13 -4.19 -0.15
CA ASP A 51 -0.23 -4.23 1.31
C ASP A 51 -1.01 -5.45 1.85
N ILE A 52 -1.24 -6.48 1.02
CA ILE A 52 -2.06 -7.63 1.43
C ILE A 52 -1.49 -8.33 2.67
N ALA A 53 -0.16 -8.36 2.81
CA ALA A 53 0.54 -8.99 3.92
C ALA A 53 0.25 -8.30 5.27
N GLU A 54 -0.12 -7.02 5.26
CA GLU A 54 -0.44 -6.26 6.47
C GLU A 54 -1.74 -6.72 7.13
N ALA A 55 -2.57 -7.51 6.45
CA ALA A 55 -3.69 -8.20 7.08
C ALA A 55 -3.25 -9.20 8.17
N ILE A 56 -2.01 -9.73 8.08
CA ILE A 56 -1.41 -10.63 9.08
C ILE A 56 -0.37 -9.88 9.93
N VAL A 57 0.50 -9.09 9.30
CA VAL A 57 1.63 -8.43 9.98
C VAL A 57 1.21 -7.18 10.74
N GLY A 58 0.10 -6.54 10.33
CA GLY A 58 -0.26 -5.19 10.72
C GLY A 58 0.49 -4.14 9.90
N ASP A 59 -0.03 -2.92 9.90
CA ASP A 59 0.63 -1.75 9.30
C ASP A 59 1.83 -1.34 10.18
N ILE A 60 3.04 -1.63 9.71
CA ILE A 60 4.30 -1.29 10.39
C ILE A 60 4.76 0.09 9.91
N THR A 61 4.80 1.05 10.85
CA THR A 61 5.17 2.43 10.55
C THR A 61 6.62 2.72 10.94
N PRO A 62 7.24 3.81 10.43
CA PRO A 62 8.60 4.20 10.82
C PRO A 62 8.79 4.35 12.34
N SER A 63 7.74 4.76 13.06
CA SER A 63 7.74 4.90 14.53
C SER A 63 7.90 3.58 15.29
N ASP A 64 7.70 2.42 14.65
CA ASP A 64 7.89 1.11 15.28
C ASP A 64 9.36 0.69 15.39
N GLY A 65 10.27 1.39 14.70
CA GLY A 65 11.71 1.10 14.75
C GLY A 65 12.10 -0.28 14.20
N ILE A 66 11.21 -0.93 13.43
CA ILE A 66 11.50 -2.20 12.77
C ILE A 66 12.36 -1.95 11.53
N PRO A 67 13.54 -2.59 11.41
CA PRO A 67 14.38 -2.47 10.21
C PRO A 67 13.64 -2.91 8.95
N LYS A 68 13.95 -2.27 7.81
CA LYS A 68 13.31 -2.56 6.52
C LYS A 68 13.39 -4.04 6.14
N GLU A 69 14.54 -4.67 6.40
CA GLU A 69 14.79 -6.08 6.10
C GLU A 69 13.90 -6.99 6.94
N GLU A 70 13.65 -6.63 8.20
CA GLU A 70 12.79 -7.40 9.09
C GLU A 70 11.30 -7.19 8.75
N LYS A 71 10.88 -5.97 8.37
CA LYS A 71 9.54 -5.71 7.82
C LYS A 71 9.29 -6.58 6.59
N SER A 72 10.17 -6.49 5.60
CA SER A 72 10.08 -7.26 4.35
C SER A 72 10.07 -8.78 4.61
N ARG A 73 10.90 -9.28 5.54
CA ARG A 73 10.92 -10.70 5.92
C ARG A 73 9.58 -11.15 6.52
N ARG A 74 8.95 -10.34 7.39
CA ARG A 74 7.65 -10.63 8.00
C ARG A 74 6.54 -10.64 6.96
N GLU A 75 6.51 -9.64 6.10
CA GLU A 75 5.49 -9.51 5.04
C GLU A 75 5.61 -10.62 4.02
N LYS A 76 6.83 -10.94 3.58
CA LYS A 76 7.06 -12.08 2.68
C LYS A 76 6.58 -13.40 3.30
N LYS A 77 6.84 -13.63 4.59
CA LYS A 77 6.35 -14.82 5.29
C LYS A 77 4.82 -14.88 5.32
N ALA A 78 4.16 -13.76 5.59
CA ALA A 78 2.70 -13.67 5.57
C ALA A 78 2.13 -13.92 4.17
N LEU A 79 2.75 -13.34 3.13
CA LEU A 79 2.38 -13.56 1.74
C LEU A 79 2.51 -15.03 1.34
N ASP A 80 3.60 -15.70 1.75
CA ASP A 80 3.82 -17.11 1.47
C ASP A 80 2.75 -18.01 2.14
N GLU A 81 2.33 -17.67 3.36
CA GLU A 81 1.22 -18.34 4.04
C GLU A 81 -0.11 -18.16 3.28
N MET A 82 -0.44 -16.93 2.87
CA MET A 82 -1.63 -16.64 2.06
C MET A 82 -1.62 -17.41 0.73
N CYS A 83 -0.48 -17.43 0.05
CA CYS A 83 -0.31 -18.17 -1.19
C CYS A 83 -0.43 -19.70 -0.99
N GLY A 84 -0.03 -20.20 0.18
CA GLY A 84 -0.26 -21.60 0.58
C GLY A 84 -1.74 -21.92 0.73
N ILE A 85 -2.54 -21.02 1.32
CA ILE A 85 -4.00 -21.17 1.47
C ILE A 85 -4.70 -21.23 0.10
N LEU A 86 -4.20 -20.48 -0.89
CA LEU A 86 -4.71 -20.52 -2.26
C LEU A 86 -4.44 -21.85 -3.00
N GLY A 87 -3.68 -22.77 -2.39
CA GLY A 87 -3.30 -24.04 -3.00
C GLY A 87 -2.16 -23.91 -4.02
N GLY A 88 -1.43 -22.79 -4.02
CA GLY A 88 -0.34 -22.54 -4.95
C GLY A 88 -0.81 -22.31 -6.40
N GLY A 89 0.03 -22.72 -7.36
CA GLY A 89 -0.25 -22.60 -8.79
C GLY A 89 -0.19 -21.17 -9.32
N SER A 90 -0.67 -20.98 -10.55
CA SER A 90 -0.47 -19.73 -11.29
C SER A 90 -1.07 -18.48 -10.63
N ARG A 91 -2.13 -18.64 -9.82
CA ARG A 91 -2.75 -17.51 -9.11
C ARG A 91 -1.94 -17.07 -7.89
N ALA A 92 -1.40 -18.02 -7.14
CA ALA A 92 -0.49 -17.72 -6.05
C ALA A 92 0.81 -17.08 -6.58
N GLU A 93 1.35 -17.59 -7.70
CA GLU A 93 2.53 -16.98 -8.31
C GLU A 93 2.25 -15.57 -8.85
N GLU A 94 1.08 -15.33 -9.46
CA GLU A 94 0.70 -13.96 -9.89
C GLU A 94 0.69 -12.98 -8.71
N ILE A 95 0.15 -13.38 -7.56
CA ILE A 95 0.14 -12.56 -6.34
C ILE A 95 1.56 -12.32 -5.81
N ARG A 96 2.40 -13.37 -5.75
CA ARG A 96 3.80 -13.23 -5.34
C ARG A 96 4.57 -12.30 -6.26
N ASP A 97 4.39 -12.45 -7.57
CA ASP A 97 5.09 -11.66 -8.58
C ASP A 97 4.69 -10.19 -8.48
N LEU A 98 3.40 -9.88 -8.34
CA LEU A 98 2.92 -8.51 -8.17
C LEU A 98 3.48 -7.86 -6.89
N TRP A 99 3.46 -8.59 -5.77
CA TRP A 99 4.00 -8.09 -4.51
C TRP A 99 5.52 -7.85 -4.60
N ASN A 100 6.26 -8.82 -5.13
CA ASN A 100 7.71 -8.68 -5.31
C ASN A 100 8.07 -7.55 -6.28
N GLU A 101 7.29 -7.34 -7.35
CA GLU A 101 7.52 -6.27 -8.31
C GLU A 101 7.35 -4.89 -7.68
N TYR A 102 6.32 -4.72 -6.85
CA TYR A 102 6.08 -3.49 -6.08
C TYR A 102 7.19 -3.24 -5.05
N GLU A 103 7.56 -4.27 -4.27
CA GLU A 103 8.58 -4.15 -3.22
C GLU A 103 9.97 -3.83 -3.76
N ASN A 104 10.32 -4.42 -4.90
CA ASN A 104 11.60 -4.18 -5.57
C ASN A 104 11.56 -2.94 -6.50
N ASN A 105 10.40 -2.31 -6.65
CA ASN A 105 10.18 -1.20 -7.57
C ASN A 105 10.74 -1.47 -8.98
N SER A 106 10.49 -2.67 -9.51
CA SER A 106 11.26 -3.23 -10.63
C SER A 106 10.66 -2.98 -12.02
N SER A 107 9.52 -2.27 -12.11
CA SER A 107 8.82 -2.02 -13.38
C SER A 107 8.24 -0.59 -13.42
N PRO A 108 7.95 -0.05 -14.62
CA PRO A 108 7.18 1.19 -14.76
C PRO A 108 5.84 1.15 -14.01
N GLU A 109 5.16 0.00 -14.01
CA GLU A 109 3.92 -0.21 -13.26
C GLU A 109 4.13 -0.07 -11.75
N ALA A 110 5.19 -0.66 -11.19
CA ALA A 110 5.51 -0.53 -9.77
C ALA A 110 5.86 0.91 -9.38
N ASN A 111 6.62 1.61 -10.23
CA ASN A 111 6.91 3.04 -10.01
C ASN A 111 5.61 3.85 -9.97
N LEU A 112 4.70 3.62 -10.92
CA LEU A 112 3.41 4.32 -10.95
C LEU A 112 2.54 3.99 -9.73
N VAL A 113 2.52 2.74 -9.28
CA VAL A 113 1.74 2.33 -8.10
C VAL A 113 2.35 2.90 -6.81
N LYS A 114 3.68 3.04 -6.72
CA LYS A 114 4.35 3.79 -5.63
C LYS A 114 4.01 5.27 -5.65
N ASP A 115 3.86 5.88 -6.83
CA ASP A 115 3.39 7.26 -6.94
C ASP A 115 1.92 7.38 -6.50
N PHE A 116 1.07 6.41 -6.83
CA PHE A 116 -0.31 6.38 -6.32
C PHE A 116 -0.37 6.26 -4.80
N ASP A 117 0.42 5.39 -4.19
CA ASP A 117 0.52 5.23 -2.73
C ASP A 117 0.87 6.57 -2.05
N LYS A 118 1.88 7.27 -2.56
CA LYS A 118 2.28 8.60 -2.05
C LYS A 118 1.19 9.66 -2.23
N VAL A 119 0.57 9.72 -3.41
CA VAL A 119 -0.48 10.71 -3.72
C VAL A 119 -1.73 10.45 -2.87
N GLU A 120 -2.08 9.19 -2.68
CA GLU A 120 -3.20 8.77 -1.84
C GLU A 120 -2.96 9.17 -0.38
N LEU A 121 -1.74 8.92 0.14
CA LEU A 121 -1.34 9.30 1.49
C LEU A 121 -1.50 10.80 1.75
N ILE A 122 -0.98 11.66 0.87
CA ILE A 122 -1.06 13.13 1.07
C ILE A 122 -2.48 13.66 0.85
N LEU A 123 -3.27 13.02 -0.01
CA LEU A 123 -4.67 13.37 -0.19
C LEU A 123 -5.45 13.07 1.10
N GLN A 124 -5.23 11.89 1.68
CA GLN A 124 -5.85 11.52 2.96
C GLN A 124 -5.40 12.43 4.10
N ALA A 125 -4.11 12.79 4.14
CA ALA A 125 -3.59 13.76 5.11
C ALA A 125 -4.36 15.07 5.01
N SER A 126 -4.49 15.63 3.80
CA SER A 126 -5.21 16.89 3.57
C SER A 126 -6.69 16.79 3.98
N GLU A 127 -7.36 15.70 3.65
CA GLU A 127 -8.74 15.44 4.08
C GLU A 127 -8.87 15.43 5.61
N TYR A 128 -7.95 14.77 6.31
CA TYR A 128 -7.95 14.71 7.77
C TYR A 128 -7.55 16.02 8.45
N GLU A 129 -6.67 16.82 7.85
CA GLU A 129 -6.39 18.17 8.37
C GLU A 129 -7.65 19.03 8.34
N ILE A 130 -8.42 18.97 7.25
CA ILE A 130 -9.68 19.72 7.08
C ILE A 130 -10.75 19.20 8.06
N GLU A 131 -10.92 17.87 8.15
CA GLU A 131 -11.97 17.27 8.97
C GLU A 131 -11.71 17.40 10.47
N HIS A 132 -10.45 17.18 10.91
CA HIS A 132 -10.11 17.08 12.33
C HIS A 132 -9.35 18.29 12.87
N GLY A 133 -9.01 19.28 12.03
CA GLY A 133 -8.25 20.46 12.45
C GLY A 133 -6.85 20.09 12.99
N ARG A 134 -6.22 19.07 12.40
CA ARG A 134 -4.87 18.60 12.74
C ARG A 134 -3.83 19.21 11.80
N VAL A 135 -2.57 19.15 12.23
CA VAL A 135 -1.41 19.45 11.38
C VAL A 135 -0.71 18.13 11.12
N LEU A 136 -0.62 17.74 9.85
CA LEU A 136 -0.12 16.47 9.35
C LEU A 136 1.02 16.69 8.33
N ASP A 137 1.70 17.84 8.40
CA ASP A 137 2.82 18.26 7.52
C ASP A 137 3.88 17.16 7.31
N GLU A 138 4.16 16.34 8.33
CA GLU A 138 5.15 15.26 8.23
C GLU A 138 4.83 14.26 7.12
N PHE A 139 3.56 14.00 6.82
CA PHE A 139 3.15 13.10 5.74
C PHE A 139 3.49 13.70 4.37
N PHE A 140 3.31 15.00 4.20
CA PHE A 140 3.69 15.72 2.96
C PHE A 140 5.20 15.79 2.79
N GLU A 141 5.96 15.90 3.88
CA GLU A 141 7.43 15.89 3.85
C GLU A 141 7.99 14.50 3.57
N SER A 142 7.32 13.45 4.04
CA SER A 142 7.78 12.06 3.92
C SER A 142 7.83 11.52 2.49
N ILE A 143 7.08 12.12 1.56
CA ILE A 143 6.97 11.64 0.17
C ILE A 143 7.97 12.29 -0.80
N LYS A 144 8.70 13.32 -0.35
CA LYS A 144 9.74 14.03 -1.11
C LYS A 144 10.94 13.12 -1.37
#